data_AF-A0A813GDG5-F1
#
_entry.id   AF-A0A813GDG5-F1
#
_cell.length_a   1.000
_cell.length_b   1.000
_cell.length_c   1.000
_cell.angle_alpha   90.00
_cell.angle_beta   90.00
_cell.angle_gamma   90.00
#
_symmetry.space_group_name_H-M   'P 1'
#
loop_
_entity.id
_entity.type
_entity.pdbx_description
1 polymer ?
#
loop_
_entity_poly.entity_id
_entity_poly.type
_entity_poly.pdbx_seq_one_letter_code
_entity_poly.pdbx_strand_id
1 'polypeptide(L)'
;ASRTHLGTVPAGVHTFAIAADTAPGPAVLHLLVYASSSLAEQTTPSSTVIFDRSASVSDISFVDHDLDIREFSGNVSWVEPPSLERVEAYRVYLAENAEGSGRSRMGDEVAAGSSRILMPAETKQGDATHIVVYARSVLAEQTTPVAFLVSDTAFSVANVSFPDLDLDLADLGGTLAWIPYVDDAQVTHYNVYFATACLSSATADLVVNVDVNAVLNLINESNESNFTDETSLSNVSNTSEDVSDTSGSSDNDTNDTADLAVQSSLSNVSNTSDPLSESANASRRLRVDFLDDFVAEAADSDGPSRGLSAMAQDSDGLVWNTTNASDNASDTDTNVSQVSDNYSELSLNATSTTTSSTFTITSTSTTVSTTTTVTTTSTSSNSFLTVAELPPICAREFVAKVPVGTTTFVILPETSIRNFTHFLVFAVSSMAEQVAPSGGVLIDDASASVSGIVFVDQDLDRLDLGGNISWQPADFDFDAGLSAGRVGSYNVYLAFDEVGAGRSQVGSSLEVGYQEQDVLAETPLSSRTHVLVYTASTLVEQTTPVALPLVDTNSSVSNIDFPDFDLDATDLGGVLAWTTPAEFGQVVSYEVYFASGLVLVDNETYLCPASESQETTPAPME
;
A
#
# COMPACT_ATOMS: atom_id res chain seq x y z
N ALA A 1 -37.58 12.73 -14.13
CA ALA A 1 -36.76 11.94 -13.18
C ALA A 1 -37.70 11.19 -12.24
N SER A 2 -37.30 9.99 -11.80
CA SER A 2 -37.78 9.40 -10.55
C SER A 2 -37.31 10.29 -9.37
N ARG A 3 -38.04 10.28 -8.25
CA ARG A 3 -37.63 10.91 -6.99
C ARG A 3 -38.08 10.05 -5.82
N THR A 4 -37.21 9.87 -4.83
CA THR A 4 -37.54 9.16 -3.59
C THR A 4 -37.94 10.17 -2.53
N HIS A 5 -39.09 9.97 -1.89
CA HIS A 5 -39.58 10.87 -0.83
C HIS A 5 -38.98 10.46 0.51
N LEU A 6 -38.01 11.24 1.01
CA LEU A 6 -37.33 10.98 2.29
C LEU A 6 -38.17 11.36 3.51
N GLY A 7 -39.00 12.41 3.43
CA GLY A 7 -39.82 12.87 4.55
C GLY A 7 -40.39 14.28 4.37
N THR A 8 -41.25 14.69 5.31
CA THR A 8 -41.86 16.04 5.37
C THR A 8 -41.60 16.71 6.71
N VAL A 9 -41.27 18.00 6.71
CA VAL A 9 -41.15 18.82 7.93
C VAL A 9 -42.27 19.86 8.03
N PRO A 10 -42.70 20.25 9.25
CA PRO A 10 -43.66 21.33 9.44
C PRO A 10 -43.15 22.69 8.96
N ALA A 11 -44.06 23.58 8.55
CA ALA A 11 -43.71 24.95 8.21
C ALA A 11 -43.07 25.67 9.42
N GLY A 12 -41.93 26.34 9.18
CA GLY A 12 -41.10 26.96 10.24
C GLY A 12 -39.99 26.06 10.78
N VAL A 13 -39.93 24.79 10.38
CA VAL A 13 -38.75 23.92 10.57
C VAL A 13 -37.86 24.04 9.33
N HIS A 14 -36.59 24.36 9.53
CA HIS A 14 -35.63 24.65 8.45
C HIS A 14 -34.50 23.60 8.33
N THR A 15 -34.64 22.48 9.01
CA THR A 15 -33.69 21.35 9.00
C THR A 15 -34.44 20.03 8.83
N PHE A 16 -33.83 19.08 8.14
CA PHE A 16 -34.29 17.69 8.05
C PHE A 16 -33.07 16.78 8.24
N ALA A 17 -33.14 15.88 9.22
CA ALA A 17 -32.07 14.94 9.49
C ALA A 17 -32.21 13.73 8.54
N ILE A 18 -31.21 13.53 7.68
CA ILE A 18 -31.00 12.27 6.97
C ILE A 18 -30.21 11.37 7.93
N ALA A 19 -30.60 10.10 8.05
CA ALA A 19 -29.88 9.16 8.90
C ALA A 19 -28.51 8.81 8.30
N ALA A 20 -27.56 8.40 9.15
CA ALA A 20 -26.37 7.71 8.67
C ALA A 20 -26.75 6.51 7.79
N ASP A 21 -25.86 6.14 6.87
CA ASP A 21 -25.99 4.95 6.01
C ASP A 21 -27.26 4.94 5.13
N THR A 22 -27.88 6.11 4.92
CA THR A 22 -29.00 6.29 3.98
C THR A 22 -28.48 6.19 2.55
N ALA A 23 -28.43 4.97 2.01
CA ALA A 23 -28.03 4.70 0.64
C ALA A 23 -28.88 5.55 -0.36
N PRO A 24 -28.26 6.47 -1.14
CA PRO A 24 -29.01 7.34 -2.04
C PRO A 24 -29.57 6.58 -3.25
N GLY A 25 -28.93 5.48 -3.64
CA GLY A 25 -29.17 4.74 -4.88
C GLY A 25 -28.42 5.35 -6.07
N PRO A 26 -28.09 4.54 -7.10
CA PRO A 26 -27.05 4.86 -8.08
C PRO A 26 -27.31 6.09 -8.97
N ALA A 27 -28.54 6.62 -8.98
CA ALA A 27 -28.92 7.77 -9.82
C ALA A 27 -29.28 9.05 -9.02
N VAL A 28 -29.12 9.06 -7.69
CA VAL A 28 -29.54 10.20 -6.85
C VAL A 28 -28.35 11.10 -6.53
N LEU A 29 -28.05 12.00 -7.48
CA LEU A 29 -26.98 13.00 -7.37
C LEU A 29 -27.41 14.31 -6.67
N HIS A 30 -28.69 14.46 -6.32
CA HIS A 30 -29.26 15.72 -5.81
C HIS A 30 -30.25 15.50 -4.67
N LEU A 31 -30.19 16.37 -3.65
CA LEU A 31 -31.27 16.59 -2.71
C LEU A 31 -32.20 17.69 -3.24
N LEU A 32 -33.52 17.48 -3.14
CA LEU A 32 -34.54 18.40 -3.63
C LEU A 32 -35.50 18.77 -2.49
N VAL A 33 -35.68 20.07 -2.27
CA VAL A 33 -36.57 20.64 -1.25
C VAL A 33 -37.72 21.35 -1.93
N TYR A 34 -38.94 20.91 -1.60
CA TYR A 34 -40.19 21.44 -2.15
C TYR A 34 -41.00 22.15 -1.07
N ALA A 35 -41.48 23.37 -1.32
CA ALA A 35 -42.55 23.93 -0.51
C ALA A 35 -43.87 23.20 -0.83
N SER A 36 -44.71 22.96 0.17
CA SER A 36 -46.01 22.31 -0.02
C SER A 36 -47.10 22.96 0.83
N SER A 37 -48.34 22.85 0.36
CA SER A 37 -49.53 23.50 0.91
C SER A 37 -50.72 22.54 0.90
N SER A 38 -51.83 22.93 1.52
CA SER A 38 -53.09 22.18 1.46
C SER A 38 -53.75 22.13 0.07
N LEU A 39 -53.19 22.83 -0.93
CA LEU A 39 -53.71 22.88 -2.30
C LEU A 39 -52.78 22.20 -3.32
N ALA A 40 -51.46 22.37 -3.17
CA ALA A 40 -50.44 21.83 -4.06
C ALA A 40 -49.04 21.81 -3.43
N GLU A 41 -48.20 20.92 -3.94
CA GLU A 41 -46.74 21.01 -3.86
C GLU A 41 -46.22 22.00 -4.94
N GLN A 42 -45.09 22.65 -4.67
CA GLN A 42 -44.36 23.49 -5.62
C GLN A 42 -43.87 22.67 -6.82
N THR A 43 -44.00 23.18 -8.05
CA THR A 43 -43.55 22.44 -9.25
C THR A 43 -42.02 22.44 -9.46
N THR A 44 -41.34 23.45 -8.91
CA THR A 44 -39.91 23.69 -9.10
C THR A 44 -39.22 23.73 -7.72
N PRO A 45 -38.43 22.71 -7.34
CA PRO A 45 -37.77 22.67 -6.04
C PRO A 45 -36.59 23.64 -5.96
N SER A 46 -36.11 23.87 -4.73
CA SER A 46 -34.69 24.20 -4.52
C SER A 46 -33.88 22.90 -4.47
N SER A 47 -32.66 22.87 -4.99
CA SER A 47 -31.85 21.65 -5.02
C SER A 47 -30.38 21.91 -4.78
N THR A 48 -29.70 20.94 -4.15
CA THR A 48 -28.24 20.89 -4.02
C THR A 48 -27.72 19.55 -4.54
N VAL A 49 -26.51 19.55 -5.09
CA VAL A 49 -25.76 18.33 -5.41
C VAL A 49 -25.40 17.60 -4.12
N ILE A 50 -25.40 16.27 -4.16
CA ILE A 50 -24.87 15.41 -3.10
C ILE A 50 -23.38 15.20 -3.38
N PHE A 51 -22.54 15.58 -2.44
CA PHE A 51 -21.12 15.24 -2.44
C PHE A 51 -20.88 14.15 -1.40
N ASP A 52 -20.85 12.91 -1.87
CA ASP A 52 -20.28 11.83 -1.07
C ASP A 52 -18.77 12.05 -0.91
N ARG A 53 -18.23 11.57 0.21
CA ARG A 53 -16.80 11.66 0.56
C ARG A 53 -16.42 10.48 1.44
N SER A 54 -15.65 9.56 0.89
CA SER A 54 -14.86 8.64 1.71
C SER A 54 -13.78 9.42 2.47
N ALA A 55 -13.40 8.90 3.64
CA ALA A 55 -12.26 9.33 4.43
C ALA A 55 -11.49 8.10 4.95
N SER A 56 -11.36 7.07 4.11
CA SER A 56 -10.49 5.93 4.36
C SER A 56 -9.05 6.36 4.68
N VAL A 57 -8.41 5.65 5.61
CA VAL A 57 -6.95 5.65 5.75
C VAL A 57 -6.29 4.98 4.54
N SER A 58 -4.97 5.07 4.41
CA SER A 58 -4.19 4.25 3.48
C SER A 58 -2.98 3.63 4.19
N ASP A 59 -2.23 2.78 3.49
CA ASP A 59 -0.87 2.37 3.87
C ASP A 59 -0.75 1.85 5.31
N ILE A 60 -1.70 0.98 5.68
CA ILE A 60 -1.67 0.27 6.97
C ILE A 60 -0.39 -0.56 7.00
N SER A 61 0.34 -0.44 8.10
CA SER A 61 1.59 -1.13 8.37
C SER A 61 1.56 -1.69 9.78
N PHE A 62 2.04 -2.92 9.92
CA PHE A 62 2.24 -3.58 11.19
C PHE A 62 3.54 -4.37 11.10
N VAL A 63 4.35 -4.31 12.15
CA VAL A 63 5.48 -5.20 12.38
C VAL A 63 5.18 -5.89 13.69
N ASP A 64 5.16 -7.22 13.64
CA ASP A 64 4.95 -8.06 14.80
C ASP A 64 6.21 -8.06 15.68
N HIS A 65 6.05 -7.98 16.99
CA HIS A 65 7.14 -7.70 17.95
C HIS A 65 7.22 -8.66 19.14
N ASP A 66 6.38 -9.69 19.19
CA ASP A 66 6.64 -10.86 20.02
C ASP A 66 7.16 -12.02 19.17
N LEU A 67 7.42 -13.14 19.83
CA LEU A 67 8.15 -14.28 19.29
C LEU A 67 7.35 -15.58 19.47
N ASP A 68 6.12 -15.47 19.97
CA ASP A 68 5.31 -16.57 20.51
C ASP A 68 4.18 -16.93 19.53
N ILE A 69 4.14 -18.20 19.13
CA ILE A 69 3.29 -18.64 18.01
C ILE A 69 1.78 -18.43 18.28
N ARG A 70 1.12 -17.77 17.32
CA ARG A 70 -0.28 -17.26 17.35
C ARG A 70 -0.55 -16.14 18.33
N GLU A 71 0.45 -15.32 18.59
CA GLU A 71 0.31 -14.07 19.32
C GLU A 71 0.65 -12.89 18.40
N PHE A 72 0.34 -11.68 18.83
CA PHE A 72 0.62 -10.47 18.09
C PHE A 72 0.95 -9.33 19.05
N SER A 73 1.92 -8.50 18.68
CA SER A 73 2.21 -7.26 19.41
C SER A 73 3.00 -6.26 18.57
N GLY A 74 3.08 -5.01 19.02
CA GLY A 74 3.81 -3.96 18.32
C GLY A 74 2.92 -2.84 17.81
N ASN A 75 3.45 -1.96 16.96
CA ASN A 75 2.77 -0.75 16.56
C ASN A 75 2.07 -0.91 15.20
N VAL A 76 0.74 -0.83 15.21
CA VAL A 76 -0.05 -0.64 13.99
C VAL A 76 0.00 0.84 13.61
N SER A 77 0.35 1.14 12.37
CA SER A 77 0.35 2.50 11.79
C SER A 77 -0.41 2.56 10.47
N TRP A 78 -0.79 3.76 10.04
CA TRP A 78 -1.44 4.03 8.77
C TRP A 78 -1.12 5.47 8.31
N VAL A 79 -1.49 5.79 7.08
CA VAL A 79 -1.55 7.17 6.56
C VAL A 79 -2.97 7.70 6.71
N GLU A 80 -3.10 8.95 7.18
CA GLU A 80 -4.41 9.58 7.37
C GLU A 80 -5.04 10.04 6.03
N PRO A 81 -6.39 10.03 5.90
CA PRO A 81 -7.06 10.57 4.73
C PRO A 81 -6.66 12.03 4.46
N PRO A 82 -6.57 12.48 3.19
CA PRO A 82 -6.24 13.86 2.82
C PRO A 82 -7.20 14.96 3.35
N SER A 83 -8.29 14.59 4.04
CA SER A 83 -9.23 15.53 4.65
C SER A 83 -9.81 14.97 5.96
N LEU A 84 -9.30 15.46 7.09
CA LEU A 84 -9.79 15.13 8.44
C LEU A 84 -11.10 15.85 8.82
N GLU A 85 -11.66 16.71 7.97
CA GLU A 85 -12.80 17.60 8.27
C GLU A 85 -14.05 16.88 8.83
N ARG A 86 -14.21 15.58 8.54
CA ARG A 86 -15.33 14.74 8.97
C ARG A 86 -14.93 13.54 9.83
N VAL A 87 -13.64 13.37 10.11
CA VAL A 87 -13.11 12.28 10.94
C VAL A 87 -13.02 12.77 12.38
N GLU A 88 -13.68 12.08 13.30
CA GLU A 88 -13.57 12.31 14.75
C GLU A 88 -12.50 11.38 15.35
N ALA A 89 -12.48 10.12 14.92
CA ALA A 89 -11.56 9.08 15.38
C ALA A 89 -11.39 7.96 14.35
N TYR A 90 -10.46 7.05 14.63
CA TYR A 90 -10.30 5.75 13.99
C TYR A 90 -10.61 4.64 14.99
N ARG A 91 -11.03 3.48 14.48
CA ARG A 91 -11.18 2.24 15.24
C ARG A 91 -10.42 1.12 14.54
N VAL A 92 -9.59 0.41 15.30
CA VAL A 92 -8.73 -0.67 14.83
C VAL A 92 -9.26 -1.99 15.38
N TYR A 93 -9.27 -3.04 14.56
CA TYR A 93 -9.71 -4.38 14.94
C TYR A 93 -8.77 -5.43 14.36
N LEU A 94 -8.66 -6.58 15.04
CA LEU A 94 -8.27 -7.85 14.43
C LEU A 94 -9.51 -8.50 13.81
N ALA A 95 -9.40 -9.12 12.64
CA ALA A 95 -10.52 -9.67 11.87
C ALA A 95 -10.15 -10.98 11.13
N GLU A 96 -11.15 -11.81 10.87
CA GLU A 96 -11.03 -13.07 10.11
C GLU A 96 -10.77 -12.84 8.60
N ASN A 97 -11.16 -11.67 8.07
CA ASN A 97 -10.98 -11.29 6.67
C ASN A 97 -10.89 -9.75 6.48
N ALA A 98 -10.59 -9.32 5.25
CA ALA A 98 -10.45 -7.91 4.87
C ALA A 98 -11.74 -7.09 5.06
N GLU A 99 -12.91 -7.70 4.93
CA GLU A 99 -14.21 -7.05 5.14
C GLU A 99 -14.52 -6.77 6.62
N GLY A 100 -13.75 -7.33 7.56
CA GLY A 100 -13.93 -7.14 8.99
C GLY A 100 -14.90 -8.10 9.67
N SER A 101 -15.06 -9.33 9.16
CA SER A 101 -15.74 -10.40 9.91
C SER A 101 -14.93 -10.85 11.13
N GLY A 102 -15.59 -11.48 12.11
CA GLY A 102 -14.98 -11.88 13.38
C GLY A 102 -14.51 -10.74 14.30
N ARG A 103 -14.67 -9.47 13.90
CA ARG A 103 -13.85 -8.36 14.39
C ARG A 103 -13.77 -8.20 15.90
N SER A 104 -12.57 -8.35 16.45
CA SER A 104 -12.19 -8.09 17.84
C SER A 104 -11.51 -6.73 17.95
N ARG A 105 -11.97 -5.86 18.86
CA ARG A 105 -11.54 -4.46 18.91
C ARG A 105 -10.20 -4.29 19.62
N MET A 106 -9.25 -3.64 18.94
CA MET A 106 -7.93 -3.30 19.45
C MET A 106 -7.99 -1.94 20.18
N GLY A 107 -8.14 -1.97 21.51
CA GLY A 107 -7.99 -0.80 22.38
C GLY A 107 -9.06 0.30 22.29
N ASP A 108 -8.71 1.50 22.74
CA ASP A 108 -9.56 2.70 22.72
C ASP A 108 -9.65 3.36 21.33
N GLU A 109 -10.53 4.35 21.16
CA GLU A 109 -10.66 5.06 19.87
C GLU A 109 -9.48 6.03 19.68
N VAL A 110 -8.84 5.98 18.51
CA VAL A 110 -7.69 6.83 18.19
C VAL A 110 -8.20 8.14 17.59
N ALA A 111 -7.98 9.28 18.25
CA ALA A 111 -8.49 10.57 17.75
C ALA A 111 -7.92 10.93 16.37
N ALA A 112 -8.69 11.66 15.55
CA ALA A 112 -8.21 12.20 14.27
C ALA A 112 -6.98 13.12 14.47
N GLY A 113 -6.00 13.05 13.55
CA GLY A 113 -4.68 13.64 13.76
C GLY A 113 -3.72 12.70 14.51
N SER A 114 -3.98 11.40 14.53
CA SER A 114 -3.13 10.36 15.12
C SER A 114 -3.23 9.07 14.31
N SER A 115 -2.10 8.63 13.77
CA SER A 115 -2.06 7.62 12.70
C SER A 115 -1.44 6.27 13.13
N ARG A 116 -1.57 5.93 14.42
CA ARG A 116 -1.05 4.68 15.00
C ARG A 116 -1.74 4.27 16.30
N ILE A 117 -1.69 2.97 16.60
CA ILE A 117 -2.02 2.39 17.91
C ILE A 117 -0.99 1.30 18.27
N LEU A 118 -0.68 1.17 19.56
CA LEU A 118 0.11 0.06 20.08
C LEU A 118 -0.83 -1.12 20.36
N MET A 119 -0.62 -2.25 19.67
CA MET A 119 -1.20 -3.53 20.05
C MET A 119 -0.48 -4.02 21.32
N PRO A 120 -1.22 -4.40 22.38
CA PRO A 120 -0.61 -4.96 23.59
C PRO A 120 0.21 -6.21 23.30
N ALA A 121 1.24 -6.48 24.10
CA ALA A 121 1.88 -7.79 24.16
C ALA A 121 0.85 -8.87 24.52
N GLU A 122 1.10 -10.11 24.09
CA GLU A 122 0.27 -11.29 24.35
C GLU A 122 -1.13 -11.24 23.67
N THR A 123 -1.31 -10.45 22.60
CA THR A 123 -2.62 -10.35 21.92
C THR A 123 -2.85 -11.58 21.04
N LYS A 124 -3.39 -12.64 21.64
CA LYS A 124 -3.64 -13.93 20.97
C LYS A 124 -4.40 -13.74 19.65
N GLN A 125 -3.85 -14.26 18.55
CA GLN A 125 -4.37 -14.18 17.18
C GLN A 125 -5.82 -14.73 17.06
N GLY A 126 -6.08 -15.88 17.65
CA GLY A 126 -7.34 -16.61 17.45
C GLY A 126 -7.52 -17.02 15.98
N ASP A 127 -8.68 -16.71 15.40
CA ASP A 127 -8.98 -16.91 13.97
C ASP A 127 -8.66 -15.66 13.11
N ALA A 128 -8.01 -14.63 13.68
CA ALA A 128 -7.72 -13.40 12.96
C ALA A 128 -6.57 -13.54 11.95
N THR A 129 -6.78 -13.01 10.76
CA THR A 129 -5.81 -12.97 9.65
C THR A 129 -5.56 -11.55 9.14
N HIS A 130 -6.38 -10.58 9.55
CA HIS A 130 -6.27 -9.19 9.13
C HIS A 130 -6.31 -8.22 10.31
N ILE A 131 -5.60 -7.10 10.18
CA ILE A 131 -5.92 -5.85 10.87
C ILE A 131 -6.84 -5.04 9.96
N VAL A 132 -7.94 -4.49 10.50
CA VAL A 132 -8.84 -3.59 9.78
C VAL A 132 -9.00 -2.27 10.52
N VAL A 133 -8.89 -1.17 9.78
CA VAL A 133 -9.00 0.21 10.29
C VAL A 133 -10.21 0.88 9.66
N TYR A 134 -11.10 1.41 10.50
CA TYR A 134 -12.28 2.17 10.11
C TYR A 134 -12.13 3.64 10.51
N ALA A 135 -12.40 4.56 9.59
CA ALA A 135 -12.64 5.95 9.96
C ALA A 135 -14.02 6.09 10.64
N ARG A 136 -14.12 6.95 11.66
CA ARG A 136 -15.35 7.26 12.38
C ARG A 136 -15.63 8.75 12.36
N SER A 137 -16.88 9.10 12.06
CA SER A 137 -17.43 10.44 12.10
C SER A 137 -18.36 10.64 13.30
N VAL A 138 -18.82 11.88 13.48
CA VAL A 138 -19.89 12.24 14.45
C VAL A 138 -21.25 11.61 14.14
N LEU A 139 -21.43 10.99 12.96
CA LEU A 139 -22.67 10.31 12.56
C LEU A 139 -22.56 8.79 12.66
N ALA A 140 -21.49 8.22 12.09
CA ALA A 140 -21.26 6.77 12.03
C ALA A 140 -19.77 6.41 11.83
N GLU A 141 -19.47 5.15 12.10
CA GLU A 141 -18.30 4.41 11.61
C GLU A 141 -18.47 4.13 10.11
N GLN A 142 -17.38 4.08 9.35
CA GLN A 142 -17.40 3.70 7.93
C GLN A 142 -17.89 2.25 7.75
N THR A 143 -18.66 1.96 6.71
CA THR A 143 -19.19 0.59 6.47
C THR A 143 -18.15 -0.38 5.89
N THR A 144 -17.14 0.15 5.19
CA THR A 144 -16.06 -0.62 4.55
C THR A 144 -14.72 -0.18 5.16
N PRO A 145 -13.93 -1.09 5.75
CA PRO A 145 -12.62 -0.74 6.31
C PRO A 145 -11.56 -0.56 5.21
N VAL A 146 -10.36 -0.18 5.62
CA VAL A 146 -9.12 -0.57 4.93
C VAL A 146 -8.45 -1.68 5.74
N ALA A 147 -7.86 -2.65 5.05
CA ALA A 147 -7.37 -3.90 5.64
C ALA A 147 -5.89 -4.13 5.35
N PHE A 148 -5.24 -4.88 6.25
CA PHE A 148 -3.86 -5.36 6.14
C PHE A 148 -3.83 -6.83 6.56
N LEU A 149 -3.30 -7.70 5.71
CA LEU A 149 -3.09 -9.12 6.03
C LEU A 149 -1.92 -9.20 7.03
N VAL A 150 -2.13 -9.80 8.20
CA VAL A 150 -1.08 -9.98 9.20
C VAL A 150 -0.40 -11.34 9.06
N SER A 151 0.91 -11.36 9.34
CA SER A 151 1.68 -12.58 9.57
C SER A 151 2.15 -12.59 11.02
N ASP A 152 1.97 -13.74 11.67
CA ASP A 152 2.64 -14.15 12.92
C ASP A 152 4.14 -14.30 12.65
N THR A 153 5.00 -13.79 13.54
CA THR A 153 6.47 -13.88 13.43
C THR A 153 7.10 -14.75 14.52
N ALA A 154 6.50 -15.91 14.78
CA ALA A 154 7.02 -16.93 15.70
C ALA A 154 8.50 -17.27 15.48
N PHE A 155 9.33 -17.03 16.50
CA PHE A 155 10.76 -17.33 16.46
C PHE A 155 11.08 -18.59 17.26
N SER A 156 11.88 -19.50 16.70
CA SER A 156 12.37 -20.68 17.43
C SER A 156 13.82 -21.02 17.10
N VAL A 157 14.59 -21.41 18.12
CA VAL A 157 15.97 -21.90 17.95
C VAL A 157 15.96 -23.37 17.55
N ALA A 158 16.71 -23.71 16.51
CA ALA A 158 16.82 -25.06 15.98
C ALA A 158 18.11 -25.75 16.44
N ASN A 159 18.16 -27.08 16.32
CA ASN A 159 19.38 -27.89 16.48
C ASN A 159 20.17 -27.62 17.78
N VAL A 160 19.47 -27.49 18.91
CA VAL A 160 20.11 -27.27 20.22
C VAL A 160 20.94 -28.49 20.61
N SER A 161 22.23 -28.29 20.83
CA SER A 161 23.21 -29.34 21.09
C SER A 161 24.15 -28.95 22.23
N PHE A 162 24.37 -29.89 23.15
CA PHE A 162 25.33 -29.76 24.26
C PHE A 162 26.11 -31.08 24.38
N PRO A 163 27.27 -31.21 23.71
CA PRO A 163 28.20 -32.29 24.00
C PRO A 163 28.83 -32.01 25.37
N ASP A 164 28.54 -32.87 26.34
CA ASP A 164 29.27 -32.88 27.60
C ASP A 164 30.66 -33.50 27.38
N LEU A 165 31.69 -32.77 27.80
CA LEU A 165 33.11 -33.08 27.61
C LEU A 165 33.85 -33.20 28.94
N ASP A 166 33.15 -33.06 30.08
CA ASP A 166 33.71 -33.34 31.38
C ASP A 166 33.91 -34.86 31.58
N LEU A 167 34.74 -35.22 32.57
CA LEU A 167 35.13 -36.59 32.86
C LEU A 167 34.77 -37.01 34.30
N ASP A 168 34.37 -36.08 35.15
CA ASP A 168 33.98 -36.34 36.54
C ASP A 168 32.46 -36.59 36.66
N LEU A 169 32.08 -37.52 37.55
CA LEU A 169 30.71 -38.01 37.62
C LEU A 169 29.77 -36.99 38.26
N ALA A 170 28.81 -36.49 37.47
CA ALA A 170 27.75 -35.54 37.80
C ALA A 170 28.15 -34.05 37.87
N ASP A 171 29.35 -33.70 37.39
CA ASP A 171 29.63 -32.35 36.88
C ASP A 171 29.22 -32.27 35.40
N LEU A 172 29.30 -31.07 34.79
CA LEU A 172 28.94 -30.80 33.39
C LEU A 172 29.90 -29.77 32.79
N GLY A 173 30.45 -30.02 31.61
CA GLY A 173 31.45 -29.16 30.98
C GLY A 173 31.45 -29.26 29.46
N GLY A 174 30.90 -28.26 28.77
CA GLY A 174 30.78 -28.28 27.32
C GLY A 174 30.34 -26.94 26.72
N THR A 175 30.21 -26.89 25.40
CA THR A 175 29.70 -25.71 24.68
C THR A 175 28.26 -25.97 24.26
N LEU A 176 27.32 -25.18 24.77
CA LEU A 176 25.94 -25.15 24.25
C LEU A 176 25.93 -24.43 22.90
N ALA A 177 25.39 -25.07 21.88
CA ALA A 177 25.21 -24.51 20.55
C ALA A 177 23.75 -24.67 20.09
N TRP A 178 23.30 -23.76 19.24
CA TRP A 178 22.00 -23.82 18.55
C TRP A 178 22.13 -23.04 17.24
N ILE A 179 21.15 -23.21 16.35
CA ILE A 179 21.01 -22.45 15.12
C ILE A 179 19.86 -21.44 15.34
N PRO A 180 20.08 -20.13 15.14
CA PRO A 180 19.00 -19.14 15.19
C PRO A 180 18.04 -19.33 14.00
N TYR A 181 16.82 -18.79 14.09
CA TYR A 181 15.94 -18.73 12.92
C TYR A 181 16.51 -17.77 11.85
N VAL A 182 15.97 -17.84 10.62
CA VAL A 182 16.55 -17.16 9.44
C VAL A 182 16.52 -15.63 9.57
N ASP A 183 15.53 -15.08 10.26
CA ASP A 183 15.50 -13.68 10.70
C ASP A 183 15.53 -13.62 12.24
N ASP A 184 16.67 -13.21 12.81
CA ASP A 184 16.83 -12.91 14.23
C ASP A 184 16.99 -11.41 14.53
N ALA A 185 16.66 -10.51 13.59
CA ALA A 185 16.81 -9.07 13.73
C ALA A 185 15.99 -8.47 14.90
N GLN A 186 14.95 -9.18 15.34
CA GLN A 186 14.13 -8.80 16.51
C GLN A 186 14.67 -9.38 17.84
N VAL A 187 15.53 -10.40 17.79
CA VAL A 187 15.99 -11.15 18.97
C VAL A 187 17.17 -10.45 19.62
N THR A 188 16.89 -9.58 20.60
CA THR A 188 17.94 -8.81 21.27
C THR A 188 18.90 -9.67 22.12
N HIS A 189 18.40 -10.75 22.73
CA HIS A 189 19.16 -11.62 23.66
C HIS A 189 18.55 -13.03 23.71
N TYR A 190 19.39 -14.05 23.86
CA TYR A 190 18.98 -15.43 24.16
C TYR A 190 19.10 -15.72 25.66
N ASN A 191 18.09 -16.35 26.26
CA ASN A 191 18.10 -16.78 27.66
C ASN A 191 18.28 -18.29 27.76
N VAL A 192 19.22 -18.75 28.60
CA VAL A 192 19.55 -20.17 28.77
C VAL A 192 19.29 -20.60 30.21
N TYR A 193 18.62 -21.74 30.40
CA TYR A 193 18.21 -22.26 31.70
C TYR A 193 18.45 -23.77 31.81
N PHE A 194 18.78 -24.24 33.02
CA PHE A 194 18.65 -25.66 33.36
C PHE A 194 17.19 -25.99 33.72
N ALA A 195 16.70 -27.14 33.27
CA ALA A 195 15.36 -27.65 33.58
C ALA A 195 15.42 -29.11 34.04
N THR A 196 14.55 -29.48 34.99
CA THR A 196 14.49 -30.86 35.54
C THR A 196 13.70 -31.84 34.65
N ALA A 197 12.94 -31.33 33.68
CA ALA A 197 12.27 -32.09 32.64
C ALA A 197 12.07 -31.18 31.42
N CYS A 198 12.10 -31.76 30.22
CA CYS A 198 11.62 -31.07 29.02
C CYS A 198 10.09 -30.90 29.12
N LEU A 199 9.58 -29.69 28.94
CA LEU A 199 8.15 -29.46 28.73
C LEU A 199 7.76 -29.98 27.34
N SER A 200 7.43 -31.26 27.25
CA SER A 200 7.16 -31.96 26.00
C SER A 200 5.80 -31.58 25.40
N SER A 201 5.70 -30.36 24.86
CA SER A 201 4.50 -29.75 24.27
C SER A 201 3.22 -30.04 25.08
N ALA A 202 3.28 -29.70 26.37
CA ALA A 202 2.18 -29.92 27.27
C ALA A 202 1.05 -28.94 26.95
N THR A 203 -0.06 -29.45 26.41
CA THR A 203 -1.34 -28.72 26.35
C THR A 203 -1.63 -28.11 27.72
N ALA A 204 -1.70 -26.78 27.79
CA ALA A 204 -1.53 -26.00 29.03
C ALA A 204 -2.71 -26.06 30.02
N ASP A 205 -3.56 -27.08 29.92
CA ASP A 205 -4.86 -27.19 30.59
C ASP A 205 -4.95 -28.40 31.55
N LEU A 206 -3.81 -28.99 31.92
CA LEU A 206 -3.74 -30.06 32.92
C LEU A 206 -2.88 -29.66 34.13
N VAL A 207 -3.46 -28.82 35.00
CA VAL A 207 -2.95 -28.58 36.36
C VAL A 207 -3.15 -29.84 37.21
N VAL A 208 -2.26 -30.83 37.01
CA VAL A 208 -2.11 -31.92 37.96
C VAL A 208 -1.46 -31.33 39.21
N ASN A 209 -2.27 -31.11 40.25
CA ASN A 209 -1.77 -30.94 41.61
C ASN A 209 -1.11 -32.26 42.05
N VAL A 210 0.14 -32.46 41.65
CA VAL A 210 0.97 -33.55 42.15
C VAL A 210 1.26 -33.25 43.60
N ASP A 211 0.52 -33.89 44.51
CA ASP A 211 0.84 -33.87 45.92
C ASP A 211 2.21 -34.57 46.10
N VAL A 212 3.24 -33.74 46.31
CA VAL A 212 4.63 -34.18 46.45
C VAL A 212 4.77 -35.19 47.61
N ASN A 213 3.89 -35.11 48.63
CA ASN A 213 3.84 -36.05 49.74
C ASN A 213 3.36 -37.45 49.29
N ALA A 214 2.41 -37.53 48.34
CA ALA A 214 1.93 -38.80 47.80
C ALA A 214 3.01 -39.53 46.99
N VAL A 215 3.83 -38.77 46.23
CA VAL A 215 4.99 -39.31 45.49
C VAL A 215 6.08 -39.79 46.46
N LEU A 216 6.38 -39.02 47.51
CA LEU A 216 7.33 -39.41 48.56
C LEU A 216 6.89 -40.67 49.31
N ASN A 217 5.59 -40.83 49.59
CA ASN A 217 5.08 -42.03 50.26
C ASN A 217 5.23 -43.29 49.38
N LEU A 218 4.95 -43.20 48.07
CA LEU A 218 5.17 -44.31 47.13
C LEU A 218 6.65 -44.74 47.05
N ILE A 219 7.58 -43.79 47.12
CA ILE A 219 9.02 -44.08 47.16
C ILE A 219 9.41 -44.79 48.46
N ASN A 220 8.82 -44.42 49.60
CA ASN A 220 9.09 -45.10 50.88
C ASN A 220 8.47 -46.51 50.93
N GLU A 221 7.21 -46.68 50.51
CA GLU A 221 6.52 -47.98 50.51
C GLU A 221 7.20 -49.03 49.62
N SER A 222 7.87 -48.60 48.54
CA SER A 222 8.62 -49.51 47.65
C SER A 222 9.94 -50.04 48.25
N ASN A 223 10.47 -49.43 49.31
CA ASN A 223 11.77 -49.81 49.90
C ASN A 223 11.69 -50.80 51.08
N GLU A 224 10.54 -50.96 51.75
CA GLU A 224 10.42 -51.87 52.92
C GLU A 224 10.01 -53.31 52.57
N SER A 225 9.60 -53.61 51.33
CA SER A 225 8.81 -54.81 51.03
C SER A 225 9.58 -56.05 50.52
N ASN A 226 10.92 -56.03 50.44
CA ASN A 226 11.64 -57.08 49.68
C ASN A 226 13.05 -57.48 50.18
N PHE A 227 13.18 -57.94 51.44
CA PHE A 227 14.32 -58.81 51.82
C PHE A 227 14.06 -59.74 53.03
N THR A 228 13.61 -60.98 52.77
CA THR A 228 13.55 -62.08 53.76
C THR A 228 13.84 -63.44 53.10
N ASP A 229 14.35 -64.39 53.89
CA ASP A 229 14.76 -65.78 53.57
C ASP A 229 15.93 -65.99 52.57
N GLU A 230 16.81 -66.99 52.72
CA GLU A 230 17.37 -67.69 53.91
C GLU A 230 18.52 -68.62 53.43
N THR A 231 19.30 -69.21 54.35
CA THR A 231 20.33 -70.25 54.16
C THR A 231 21.61 -69.91 53.34
N SER A 232 22.81 -70.46 53.63
CA SER A 232 23.35 -71.12 54.84
C SER A 232 24.88 -71.32 54.73
N LEU A 233 25.54 -71.71 55.85
CA LEU A 233 26.93 -72.22 55.98
C LEU A 233 28.07 -71.18 55.83
N SER A 234 29.19 -71.22 56.58
CA SER A 234 29.52 -71.95 57.83
C SER A 234 30.84 -71.45 58.46
N ASN A 235 30.96 -71.51 59.80
CA ASN A 235 32.18 -71.61 60.63
C ASN A 235 33.51 -70.94 60.19
N VAL A 236 34.04 -70.06 61.03
CA VAL A 236 35.32 -70.23 61.77
C VAL A 236 35.34 -69.28 62.99
N SER A 237 36.10 -69.59 64.03
CA SER A 237 36.14 -68.89 65.32
C SER A 237 37.52 -68.27 65.65
N ASN A 238 37.55 -67.42 66.70
CA ASN A 238 38.71 -66.73 67.31
C ASN A 238 39.16 -65.44 66.58
N THR A 239 39.69 -64.40 67.24
CA THR A 239 40.07 -64.25 68.66
C THR A 239 39.82 -62.82 69.20
N SER A 240 40.00 -62.61 70.50
CA SER A 240 39.82 -61.35 71.24
C SER A 240 41.07 -60.46 71.33
N GLU A 241 40.88 -59.14 71.33
CA GLU A 241 41.57 -58.08 72.11
C GLU A 241 40.82 -56.77 71.74
N ASP A 242 40.16 -56.00 72.62
CA ASP A 242 40.46 -55.46 73.96
C ASP A 242 41.45 -54.28 73.97
N VAL A 243 40.91 -53.06 74.11
CA VAL A 243 41.54 -51.82 74.61
C VAL A 243 40.44 -50.77 74.89
N SER A 244 40.64 -49.89 75.88
CA SER A 244 39.62 -49.03 76.50
C SER A 244 39.81 -47.51 76.27
N ASP A 245 38.89 -46.72 76.84
CA ASP A 245 39.00 -45.28 77.17
C ASP A 245 38.95 -44.24 76.02
N THR A 246 38.52 -42.98 76.19
CA THR A 246 38.05 -42.18 77.35
C THR A 246 36.94 -41.20 76.86
N SER A 247 35.75 -41.08 77.46
CA SER A 247 35.33 -40.26 78.63
C SER A 247 35.17 -38.73 78.42
N GLY A 248 33.98 -38.17 78.72
CA GLY A 248 33.74 -36.72 78.94
C GLY A 248 32.52 -36.11 78.22
N SER A 249 31.59 -35.32 78.81
CA SER A 249 30.89 -35.31 80.12
C SER A 249 30.49 -33.88 80.56
N SER A 250 29.30 -33.40 80.18
CA SER A 250 28.47 -32.36 80.86
C SER A 250 27.17 -32.14 80.04
N ASP A 251 25.93 -32.16 80.53
CA ASP A 251 25.29 -31.56 81.73
C ASP A 251 25.25 -30.01 81.73
N ASN A 252 24.19 -29.31 82.15
CA ASN A 252 22.73 -29.54 82.11
C ASN A 252 21.98 -28.19 82.36
N ASP A 253 20.65 -28.18 82.23
CA ASP A 253 19.66 -27.34 82.97
C ASP A 253 19.46 -25.80 82.76
N THR A 254 18.18 -25.47 82.46
CA THR A 254 17.29 -24.41 83.06
C THR A 254 17.15 -22.95 82.53
N ASN A 255 15.85 -22.58 82.36
CA ASN A 255 15.19 -21.25 82.51
C ASN A 255 15.52 -20.10 81.50
N ASP A 256 14.62 -19.12 81.20
CA ASP A 256 13.25 -18.84 81.70
C ASP A 256 12.35 -18.03 80.73
N THR A 257 11.01 -18.21 80.85
CA THR A 257 9.83 -17.33 80.55
C THR A 257 9.69 -16.36 79.33
N ALA A 258 8.40 -16.13 79.02
CA ALA A 258 7.75 -15.04 78.24
C ALA A 258 7.71 -15.19 76.70
N ASP A 259 6.58 -15.26 75.99
CA ASP A 259 5.21 -14.67 76.09
C ASP A 259 5.06 -13.25 75.51
N LEU A 260 4.48 -13.17 74.30
CA LEU A 260 3.37 -12.28 73.93
C LEU A 260 3.01 -12.42 72.43
N ALA A 261 1.71 -12.33 72.10
CA ALA A 261 1.21 -12.25 70.73
C ALA A 261 0.70 -10.84 70.40
N VAL A 262 0.99 -10.34 69.19
CA VAL A 262 0.48 -9.04 68.69
C VAL A 262 0.08 -9.16 67.21
N GLN A 263 -1.12 -8.68 66.88
CA GLN A 263 -1.55 -8.41 65.51
C GLN A 263 -1.21 -6.96 65.14
N SER A 264 -0.82 -6.69 63.89
CA SER A 264 -0.95 -5.34 63.33
C SER A 264 -1.10 -5.35 61.80
N SER A 265 -2.31 -5.04 61.34
CA SER A 265 -2.54 -4.41 60.04
C SER A 265 -2.07 -2.94 60.07
N LEU A 266 -2.16 -2.25 58.91
CA LEU A 266 -1.97 -0.81 58.58
C LEU A 266 -0.82 -0.58 57.58
N SER A 267 -0.81 0.43 56.70
CA SER A 267 -1.90 1.21 56.05
C SER A 267 -1.30 2.19 55.02
N ASN A 268 -2.07 2.60 54.01
CA ASN A 268 -1.69 3.69 53.10
C ASN A 268 -1.37 5.00 53.84
N VAL A 269 -0.27 5.66 53.47
CA VAL A 269 -0.09 7.11 53.64
C VAL A 269 0.59 7.67 52.39
N SER A 270 -0.08 8.60 51.70
CA SER A 270 0.46 9.41 50.62
C SER A 270 1.21 10.64 51.16
N ASN A 271 2.22 11.15 50.45
CA ASN A 271 2.55 12.57 50.57
C ASN A 271 3.19 13.16 49.30
N THR A 272 3.00 14.46 49.10
CA THR A 272 3.34 15.22 47.89
C THR A 272 4.36 16.31 48.17
N SER A 273 5.37 16.50 47.30
CA SER A 273 6.08 17.79 47.19
C SER A 273 6.87 17.93 45.89
N ASP A 274 6.61 19.03 45.19
CA ASP A 274 7.29 19.61 44.03
C ASP A 274 7.57 21.10 44.41
N PRO A 275 8.30 21.98 43.68
CA PRO A 275 9.20 21.80 42.52
C PRO A 275 10.54 22.61 42.63
N LEU A 276 11.30 22.74 41.52
CA LEU A 276 12.38 23.73 41.22
C LEU A 276 13.76 23.51 41.91
N SER A 277 14.94 23.88 41.33
CA SER A 277 15.30 24.48 40.02
C SER A 277 16.82 24.35 39.68
N GLU A 278 17.16 24.40 38.38
CA GLU A 278 18.41 24.89 37.72
C GLU A 278 19.84 24.41 38.14
N SER A 279 20.58 23.83 37.17
CA SER A 279 22.01 24.08 36.83
C SER A 279 22.53 22.95 35.90
N ALA A 280 22.78 23.11 34.59
CA ALA A 280 23.71 24.00 33.85
C ALA A 280 25.16 23.47 33.70
N ASN A 281 25.38 22.55 32.74
CA ASN A 281 26.62 22.37 31.95
C ASN A 281 26.30 21.45 30.75
N ALA A 282 26.73 21.58 29.49
CA ALA A 282 27.55 22.51 28.69
C ALA A 282 28.67 21.76 27.92
N SER A 283 28.65 21.89 26.59
CA SER A 283 29.77 21.67 25.65
C SER A 283 30.28 20.25 25.37
N ARG A 284 29.84 19.70 24.22
CA ARG A 284 30.67 19.77 23.00
C ARG A 284 29.82 19.63 21.72
N ARG A 285 30.15 20.43 20.71
CA ARG A 285 29.68 20.29 19.32
C ARG A 285 30.83 19.76 18.48
N LEU A 286 30.53 18.91 17.50
CA LEU A 286 31.25 18.93 16.23
C LEU A 286 30.35 19.61 15.19
N ARG A 287 30.94 20.52 14.42
CA ARG A 287 30.46 20.91 13.10
C ARG A 287 31.59 20.60 12.12
N VAL A 288 31.23 20.17 10.93
CA VAL A 288 32.09 20.27 9.75
C VAL A 288 31.33 21.19 8.80
N ASP A 289 31.69 22.47 8.81
CA ASP A 289 31.22 23.43 7.81
C ASP A 289 32.20 23.35 6.62
N PHE A 290 31.70 23.16 5.40
CA PHE A 290 32.42 23.45 4.16
C PHE A 290 31.46 24.22 3.25
N LEU A 291 31.93 25.35 2.72
CA LEU A 291 31.23 26.17 1.73
C LEU A 291 32.09 26.27 0.47
N ASP A 292 31.41 26.27 -0.67
CA ASP A 292 31.68 27.01 -1.90
C ASP A 292 33.14 27.40 -2.23
N ASP A 293 33.72 26.72 -3.24
CA ASP A 293 34.52 27.39 -4.27
C ASP A 293 34.74 26.50 -5.51
N PHE A 294 34.02 26.74 -6.61
CA PHE A 294 34.66 26.87 -7.92
C PHE A 294 33.79 27.60 -8.95
N VAL A 295 34.45 28.23 -9.93
CA VAL A 295 33.86 29.11 -10.95
C VAL A 295 33.91 28.42 -12.33
N ALA A 296 32.97 28.76 -13.22
CA ALA A 296 32.95 28.28 -14.59
C ALA A 296 34.10 28.88 -15.43
N GLU A 297 34.78 28.04 -16.21
CA GLU A 297 35.71 28.47 -17.27
C GLU A 297 35.55 27.59 -18.51
N ALA A 298 35.79 28.16 -19.69
CA ALA A 298 35.50 27.53 -20.98
C ALA A 298 36.69 27.58 -21.94
N ALA A 299 37.11 26.40 -22.39
CA ALA A 299 37.96 26.14 -23.55
C ALA A 299 37.54 24.77 -24.12
N ASP A 300 37.17 24.59 -25.38
CA ASP A 300 37.92 24.85 -26.63
C ASP A 300 38.98 23.76 -26.91
N SER A 301 38.67 22.88 -27.87
CA SER A 301 39.62 21.94 -28.49
C SER A 301 39.12 21.45 -29.87
N ASP A 302 39.88 21.78 -30.92
CA ASP A 302 39.61 21.42 -32.32
C ASP A 302 39.84 19.92 -32.64
N GLY A 303 38.77 19.21 -33.01
CA GLY A 303 38.76 18.14 -34.04
C GLY A 303 39.77 16.98 -33.93
N PRO A 304 40.14 16.30 -35.05
CA PRO A 304 39.64 16.44 -36.43
C PRO A 304 38.98 15.17 -37.00
N SER A 305 38.24 15.33 -38.11
CA SER A 305 37.49 14.28 -38.80
C SER A 305 38.30 13.42 -39.80
N ARG A 306 38.18 12.08 -39.69
CA ARG A 306 38.36 11.06 -40.76
C ARG A 306 37.55 9.81 -40.36
N GLY A 307 36.92 9.05 -41.26
CA GLY A 307 36.70 9.16 -42.71
C GLY A 307 36.40 7.78 -43.34
N LEU A 308 35.88 7.74 -44.58
CA LEU A 308 35.48 6.54 -45.38
C LEU A 308 34.12 5.93 -44.94
N SER A 309 33.05 5.79 -45.76
CA SER A 309 32.81 5.09 -47.06
C SER A 309 32.12 3.72 -46.85
N ALA A 310 31.13 3.27 -47.64
CA ALA A 310 30.39 3.85 -48.79
C ALA A 310 29.08 3.06 -49.08
N MET A 311 28.37 3.43 -50.16
CA MET A 311 27.16 2.80 -50.75
C MET A 311 25.84 3.07 -49.98
N ALA A 312 24.66 3.15 -50.63
CA ALA A 312 24.32 2.92 -52.04
C ALA A 312 23.42 4.02 -52.67
N GLN A 313 23.24 3.94 -53.99
CA GLN A 313 22.18 4.62 -54.79
C GLN A 313 20.89 3.76 -54.78
N ASP A 314 19.71 4.09 -55.34
CA ASP A 314 19.15 5.18 -56.18
C ASP A 314 17.59 5.13 -55.93
N SER A 315 16.65 5.95 -56.43
CA SER A 315 16.63 7.05 -57.41
C SER A 315 15.46 8.02 -57.16
N ASP A 316 15.35 9.05 -58.02
CA ASP A 316 14.18 9.92 -58.29
C ASP A 316 13.72 10.95 -57.21
N GLY A 317 13.17 12.11 -57.57
CA GLY A 317 13.01 12.65 -58.93
C GLY A 317 11.76 13.51 -59.13
N LEU A 318 11.63 14.68 -58.49
CA LEU A 318 10.57 15.64 -58.83
C LEU A 318 11.02 17.11 -58.71
N VAL A 319 10.58 17.94 -59.66
CA VAL A 319 10.93 19.36 -59.79
C VAL A 319 9.71 20.23 -59.54
N TRP A 320 9.87 21.29 -58.75
CA TRP A 320 8.98 22.45 -58.78
C TRP A 320 9.79 23.73 -59.04
N ASN A 321 9.23 24.61 -59.86
CA ASN A 321 9.87 25.82 -60.35
C ASN A 321 8.84 26.96 -60.38
N THR A 322 9.11 28.06 -59.68
CA THR A 322 8.23 29.24 -59.61
C THR A 322 9.05 30.52 -59.67
N THR A 323 8.87 31.31 -60.73
CA THR A 323 9.67 32.51 -61.03
C THR A 323 8.90 33.83 -60.90
N ASN A 324 9.47 34.73 -60.09
CA ASN A 324 9.63 36.18 -60.32
C ASN A 324 8.43 37.16 -60.43
N ALA A 325 8.80 38.45 -60.27
CA ALA A 325 8.09 39.71 -60.60
C ALA A 325 6.97 40.15 -59.62
N SER A 326 7.10 41.21 -58.81
CA SER A 326 7.31 42.68 -59.09
C SER A 326 6.01 43.42 -59.49
N ASP A 327 5.74 44.69 -59.14
CA ASP A 327 6.61 45.75 -58.60
C ASP A 327 5.80 46.94 -57.97
N ASN A 328 6.52 47.90 -57.36
CA ASN A 328 6.18 49.32 -57.10
C ASN A 328 4.93 49.78 -56.27
N ALA A 329 5.26 50.29 -55.07
CA ALA A 329 4.89 51.57 -54.44
C ALA A 329 3.96 52.61 -55.11
N SER A 330 3.20 53.33 -54.28
CA SER A 330 3.37 54.80 -54.09
C SER A 330 2.80 55.30 -52.74
N ASP A 331 3.23 56.49 -52.33
CA ASP A 331 2.94 57.17 -51.05
C ASP A 331 2.05 58.43 -51.28
N THR A 332 1.26 58.86 -50.29
CA THR A 332 0.83 60.26 -50.13
C THR A 332 0.18 60.54 -48.77
N ASP A 333 0.73 61.54 -48.06
CA ASP A 333 0.29 62.05 -46.76
C ASP A 333 -0.85 63.09 -46.88
N THR A 334 -1.66 63.33 -45.83
CA THR A 334 -2.44 64.58 -45.70
C THR A 334 -2.94 64.87 -44.27
N ASN A 335 -2.52 66.00 -43.69
CA ASN A 335 -2.96 66.52 -42.38
C ASN A 335 -4.20 67.42 -42.47
N VAL A 336 -5.14 67.31 -41.52
CA VAL A 336 -6.05 68.40 -41.07
C VAL A 336 -6.28 68.28 -39.55
N SER A 337 -6.44 69.43 -38.87
CA SER A 337 -6.32 69.57 -37.40
C SER A 337 -7.59 69.36 -36.56
N GLN A 338 -7.33 69.16 -35.26
CA GLN A 338 -8.18 69.32 -34.06
C GLN A 338 -9.54 70.03 -34.19
N VAL A 339 -10.55 69.45 -33.52
CA VAL A 339 -11.56 70.18 -32.74
C VAL A 339 -11.78 69.43 -31.41
N SER A 340 -11.86 70.15 -30.30
CA SER A 340 -12.34 69.65 -29.00
C SER A 340 -13.75 70.17 -28.73
N ASP A 341 -14.62 69.38 -28.07
CA ASP A 341 -15.45 69.88 -26.96
C ASP A 341 -16.36 68.82 -26.29
N ASN A 342 -16.51 68.99 -24.97
CA ASN A 342 -17.68 68.74 -24.12
C ASN A 342 -18.55 67.48 -24.33
N TYR A 343 -18.45 66.54 -23.36
CA TYR A 343 -19.58 65.68 -22.98
C TYR A 343 -20.68 66.51 -22.29
N SER A 344 -21.94 66.24 -22.61
CA SER A 344 -23.09 66.68 -21.81
C SER A 344 -24.18 65.60 -21.82
N GLU A 345 -24.86 65.40 -20.70
CA GLU A 345 -25.81 64.29 -20.54
C GLU A 345 -27.13 64.54 -21.25
N LEU A 346 -27.45 63.68 -22.22
CA LEU A 346 -28.73 63.67 -22.93
C LEU A 346 -29.72 62.72 -22.25
N SER A 347 -30.55 63.26 -21.35
CA SER A 347 -31.63 62.52 -20.70
C SER A 347 -32.82 62.29 -21.65
N LEU A 348 -32.91 61.06 -22.16
CA LEU A 348 -33.97 60.63 -23.08
C LEU A 348 -35.27 60.27 -22.32
N ASN A 349 -36.19 61.23 -22.21
CA ASN A 349 -37.57 60.97 -21.79
C ASN A 349 -38.35 60.19 -22.86
N ALA A 350 -38.36 58.86 -22.75
CA ALA A 350 -39.12 57.98 -23.63
C ALA A 350 -40.62 57.96 -23.25
N THR A 351 -41.46 58.64 -24.04
CA THR A 351 -42.92 58.58 -23.92
C THR A 351 -43.44 57.26 -24.51
N SER A 352 -44.09 56.41 -23.72
CA SER A 352 -44.57 55.10 -24.18
C SER A 352 -45.88 55.17 -24.96
N THR A 353 -45.83 54.84 -26.25
CA THR A 353 -47.02 54.64 -27.09
C THR A 353 -47.54 53.21 -26.96
N THR A 354 -48.80 53.03 -26.56
CA THR A 354 -49.44 51.70 -26.44
C THR A 354 -49.94 51.19 -27.79
N THR A 355 -49.16 50.32 -28.43
CA THR A 355 -49.54 49.66 -29.68
C THR A 355 -50.23 48.32 -29.41
N SER A 356 -51.56 48.25 -29.57
CA SER A 356 -52.28 46.97 -29.57
C SER A 356 -52.17 46.29 -30.93
N SER A 357 -51.72 45.03 -30.94
CA SER A 357 -51.65 44.18 -32.14
C SER A 357 -52.53 42.93 -31.98
N THR A 358 -53.44 42.72 -32.92
CA THR A 358 -54.37 41.57 -32.91
C THR A 358 -53.86 40.50 -33.85
N PHE A 359 -53.58 39.30 -33.35
CA PHE A 359 -53.15 38.16 -34.17
C PHE A 359 -54.26 37.10 -34.24
N THR A 360 -54.57 36.63 -35.45
CA THR A 360 -55.62 35.63 -35.68
C THR A 360 -54.99 34.33 -36.16
N ILE A 361 -55.05 33.28 -35.32
CA ILE A 361 -54.57 31.95 -35.68
C ILE A 361 -55.76 31.11 -36.17
N THR A 362 -55.78 30.80 -37.46
CA THR A 362 -56.73 29.87 -38.06
C THR A 362 -56.05 28.50 -38.21
N SER A 363 -56.53 27.49 -37.49
CA SER A 363 -56.09 26.11 -37.66
C SER A 363 -57.16 25.30 -38.39
N THR A 364 -56.77 24.61 -39.48
CA THR A 364 -57.70 23.94 -40.38
C THR A 364 -57.57 22.42 -40.21
N SER A 365 -58.53 21.82 -39.51
CA SER A 365 -58.68 20.36 -39.39
C SER A 365 -59.94 19.89 -40.13
N THR A 366 -59.87 18.71 -40.75
CA THR A 366 -60.74 18.32 -41.88
C THR A 366 -62.19 17.99 -41.55
N THR A 367 -62.69 18.27 -40.34
CA THR A 367 -64.08 17.95 -39.92
C THR A 367 -64.83 19.01 -39.14
N VAL A 368 -64.17 19.94 -38.42
CA VAL A 368 -64.82 21.11 -37.76
C VAL A 368 -63.83 22.28 -37.68
N SER A 369 -64.30 23.49 -37.98
CA SER A 369 -63.58 24.74 -37.75
C SER A 369 -64.14 25.49 -36.53
N THR A 370 -63.29 25.78 -35.54
CA THR A 370 -63.62 26.66 -34.39
C THR A 370 -62.62 27.80 -34.30
N THR A 371 -63.10 29.04 -34.38
CA THR A 371 -62.27 30.25 -34.29
C THR A 371 -62.22 30.76 -32.86
N THR A 372 -61.05 30.75 -32.24
CA THR A 372 -60.83 31.27 -30.88
C THR A 372 -60.04 32.57 -30.93
N THR A 373 -60.67 33.70 -30.64
CA THR A 373 -60.00 35.00 -30.54
C THR A 373 -59.42 35.18 -29.15
N VAL A 374 -58.09 35.28 -29.03
CA VAL A 374 -57.39 35.54 -27.76
C VAL A 374 -56.85 36.97 -27.78
N THR A 375 -57.31 37.79 -26.84
CA THR A 375 -56.85 39.18 -26.67
C THR A 375 -55.91 39.26 -25.46
N THR A 376 -54.60 39.22 -25.70
CA THR A 376 -53.58 39.40 -24.66
C THR A 376 -53.31 40.87 -24.40
N THR A 377 -53.71 41.38 -23.22
CA THR A 377 -53.45 42.76 -22.80
C THR A 377 -52.18 42.83 -21.95
N SER A 378 -51.04 43.17 -22.56
CA SER A 378 -49.76 43.27 -21.86
C SER A 378 -49.56 44.64 -21.19
N THR A 379 -49.88 44.76 -19.90
CA THR A 379 -49.51 45.93 -19.08
C THR A 379 -48.04 45.85 -18.65
N SER A 380 -47.19 46.69 -19.23
CA SER A 380 -45.78 46.82 -18.85
C SER A 380 -45.62 47.60 -17.55
N SER A 381 -45.55 46.91 -16.41
CA SER A 381 -45.13 47.49 -15.13
C SER A 381 -43.61 47.55 -15.07
N ASN A 382 -43.03 48.75 -15.00
CA ASN A 382 -41.58 48.95 -14.83
C ASN A 382 -41.14 48.63 -13.40
N SER A 383 -41.09 47.34 -13.05
CA SER A 383 -40.34 46.85 -11.90
C SER A 383 -38.85 46.86 -12.26
N PHE A 384 -38.06 47.71 -11.60
CA PHE A 384 -36.60 47.62 -11.66
C PHE A 384 -36.16 46.30 -11.00
N LEU A 385 -35.95 45.27 -11.82
CA LEU A 385 -35.20 44.10 -11.41
C LEU A 385 -33.76 44.54 -11.16
N THR A 386 -33.39 44.65 -9.89
CA THR A 386 -31.99 44.51 -9.48
C THR A 386 -31.51 43.18 -10.01
N VAL A 387 -30.64 43.18 -11.02
CA VAL A 387 -29.96 41.98 -11.48
C VAL A 387 -29.19 41.45 -10.28
N ALA A 388 -29.66 40.35 -9.71
CA ALA A 388 -28.86 39.61 -8.74
C ALA A 388 -27.58 39.20 -9.47
N GLU A 389 -26.44 39.57 -8.89
CA GLU A 389 -25.14 39.24 -9.48
C GLU A 389 -25.07 37.73 -9.64
N LEU A 390 -25.10 37.27 -10.90
CA LEU A 390 -24.86 35.86 -11.21
C LEU A 390 -23.47 35.51 -10.64
N PRO A 391 -23.33 34.38 -9.93
CA PRO A 391 -22.06 34.03 -9.30
C PRO A 391 -20.96 34.09 -10.37
N PRO A 392 -19.85 34.80 -10.10
CA PRO A 392 -18.88 35.14 -11.14
C PRO A 392 -18.38 33.86 -11.79
N ILE A 393 -18.61 33.75 -13.10
CA ILE A 393 -18.23 32.58 -13.89
C ILE A 393 -16.74 32.37 -13.65
N CYS A 394 -16.40 31.18 -13.15
CA CYS A 394 -15.02 30.82 -12.79
C CYS A 394 -14.11 30.95 -14.02
N ALA A 395 -12.80 31.08 -13.79
CA ALA A 395 -11.83 31.35 -14.85
C ALA A 395 -12.03 30.42 -16.06
N ARG A 396 -12.04 31.01 -17.26
CA ARG A 396 -12.16 30.30 -18.54
C ARG A 396 -10.91 30.52 -19.38
N GLU A 397 -10.40 29.46 -19.98
CA GLU A 397 -9.28 29.49 -20.92
C GLU A 397 -9.80 29.23 -22.35
N PHE A 398 -9.21 29.90 -23.34
CA PHE A 398 -9.62 29.76 -24.73
C PHE A 398 -8.85 28.61 -25.39
N VAL A 399 -9.55 27.52 -25.71
CA VAL A 399 -8.94 26.34 -26.33
C VAL A 399 -8.85 26.48 -27.86
N ALA A 400 -9.96 26.77 -28.53
CA ALA A 400 -10.01 26.86 -30.00
C ALA A 400 -11.23 27.63 -30.53
N LYS A 401 -11.21 27.96 -31.83
CA LYS A 401 -12.35 28.50 -32.58
C LYS A 401 -12.59 27.66 -33.84
N VAL A 402 -13.74 26.99 -33.91
CA VAL A 402 -14.15 26.16 -35.05
C VAL A 402 -15.02 26.93 -36.06
N PRO A 403 -15.07 26.50 -37.34
CA PRO A 403 -16.00 27.06 -38.33
C PRO A 403 -17.49 26.86 -37.97
N VAL A 404 -18.35 27.71 -38.53
CA VAL A 404 -19.82 27.56 -38.40
C VAL A 404 -20.26 26.28 -39.12
N GLY A 405 -21.03 25.44 -38.43
CA GLY A 405 -21.48 24.14 -38.92
C GLY A 405 -20.61 22.96 -38.47
N THR A 406 -19.45 23.21 -37.85
CA THR A 406 -18.66 22.17 -37.17
C THR A 406 -19.38 21.70 -35.90
N THR A 407 -19.68 20.40 -35.81
CA THR A 407 -20.37 19.76 -34.67
C THR A 407 -19.46 18.93 -33.77
N THR A 408 -18.19 18.78 -34.13
CA THR A 408 -17.17 18.01 -33.39
C THR A 408 -15.88 18.80 -33.27
N PHE A 409 -15.18 18.67 -32.15
CA PHE A 409 -13.85 19.21 -31.93
C PHE A 409 -13.00 18.14 -31.24
N VAL A 410 -11.76 17.96 -31.69
CA VAL A 410 -10.86 16.95 -31.14
C VAL A 410 -9.95 17.63 -30.12
N ILE A 411 -10.09 17.23 -28.86
CA ILE A 411 -9.08 17.49 -27.82
C ILE A 411 -7.89 16.56 -28.12
N LEU A 412 -6.67 17.09 -28.07
CA LEU A 412 -5.47 16.28 -28.25
C LEU A 412 -5.17 15.50 -26.95
N PRO A 413 -4.55 14.31 -27.03
CA PRO A 413 -3.96 13.67 -25.85
C PRO A 413 -3.00 14.61 -25.11
N GLU A 414 -2.80 14.36 -23.81
CA GLU A 414 -2.02 15.20 -22.89
C GLU A 414 -2.47 16.68 -22.78
N THR A 415 -3.72 16.98 -23.14
CA THR A 415 -4.32 18.29 -22.85
C THR A 415 -4.62 18.41 -21.35
N SER A 416 -3.70 19.03 -20.60
CA SER A 416 -3.83 19.22 -19.15
C SER A 416 -5.14 19.92 -18.75
N ILE A 417 -5.96 19.21 -17.95
CA ILE A 417 -7.25 19.65 -17.41
C ILE A 417 -7.14 20.84 -16.44
N ARG A 418 -5.95 21.04 -15.83
CA ARG A 418 -5.68 22.05 -14.78
C ARG A 418 -6.72 21.99 -13.66
N ASN A 419 -7.55 23.03 -13.52
CA ASN A 419 -8.66 23.11 -12.57
C ASN A 419 -10.01 23.35 -13.27
N PHE A 420 -10.10 23.07 -14.56
CA PHE A 420 -11.35 23.17 -15.32
C PHE A 420 -12.16 21.89 -15.15
N THR A 421 -13.44 22.02 -14.83
CA THR A 421 -14.34 20.88 -14.62
C THR A 421 -15.39 20.73 -15.73
N HIS A 422 -15.45 21.68 -16.67
CA HIS A 422 -16.49 21.72 -17.71
C HIS A 422 -15.95 22.23 -19.05
N PHE A 423 -16.35 21.60 -20.16
CA PHE A 423 -16.29 22.20 -21.48
C PHE A 423 -17.46 23.18 -21.69
N LEU A 424 -17.15 24.39 -22.15
CA LEU A 424 -18.13 25.44 -22.44
C LEU A 424 -18.11 25.80 -23.93
N VAL A 425 -19.29 25.81 -24.58
CA VAL A 425 -19.42 26.16 -26.00
C VAL A 425 -20.24 27.44 -26.17
N PHE A 426 -19.64 28.42 -26.84
CA PHE A 426 -20.21 29.74 -27.10
C PHE A 426 -20.41 29.98 -28.60
N ALA A 427 -21.60 30.43 -29.01
CA ALA A 427 -21.82 30.93 -30.35
C ALA A 427 -21.19 32.32 -30.51
N VAL A 428 -20.46 32.57 -31.60
CA VAL A 428 -19.84 33.86 -31.90
C VAL A 428 -20.29 34.35 -33.27
N SER A 429 -20.83 35.56 -33.30
CA SER A 429 -21.26 36.27 -34.51
C SER A 429 -20.21 37.29 -34.96
N SER A 430 -20.46 38.00 -36.07
CA SER A 430 -19.64 39.15 -36.48
C SER A 430 -19.78 40.39 -35.58
N MET A 431 -20.69 40.38 -34.60
CA MET A 431 -20.99 41.54 -33.75
C MET A 431 -20.83 41.28 -32.24
N ALA A 432 -21.00 40.04 -31.78
CA ALA A 432 -20.92 39.64 -30.37
C ALA A 432 -20.68 38.14 -30.18
N GLU A 433 -20.08 37.79 -29.04
CA GLU A 433 -20.11 36.45 -28.43
C GLU A 433 -21.40 36.28 -27.60
N GLN A 434 -21.87 35.04 -27.48
CA GLN A 434 -23.00 34.65 -26.62
C GLN A 434 -22.66 34.86 -25.13
N VAL A 435 -23.50 35.59 -24.38
CA VAL A 435 -23.19 36.00 -22.99
C VAL A 435 -23.20 34.83 -21.98
N ALA A 436 -23.91 33.75 -22.28
CA ALA A 436 -23.91 32.51 -21.49
C ALA A 436 -23.76 31.29 -22.43
N PRO A 437 -22.93 30.29 -22.10
CA PRO A 437 -22.69 29.15 -22.99
C PRO A 437 -23.96 28.31 -23.17
N SER A 438 -24.03 27.53 -24.26
CA SER A 438 -25.22 26.74 -24.62
C SER A 438 -25.38 25.44 -23.80
N GLY A 439 -24.90 25.44 -22.57
CA GLY A 439 -24.64 24.27 -21.73
C GLY A 439 -23.16 24.18 -21.33
N GLY A 440 -22.90 23.49 -20.23
CA GLY A 440 -21.57 23.03 -19.84
C GLY A 440 -21.59 21.51 -19.71
N VAL A 441 -20.63 20.82 -20.33
CA VAL A 441 -20.47 19.37 -20.21
C VAL A 441 -19.36 19.12 -19.20
N LEU A 442 -19.63 18.34 -18.15
CA LEU A 442 -18.60 17.93 -17.18
C LEU A 442 -17.45 17.21 -17.90
N ILE A 443 -16.22 17.47 -17.48
CA ILE A 443 -15.05 16.73 -17.95
C ILE A 443 -14.94 15.46 -17.11
N ASP A 444 -15.18 14.31 -17.74
CA ASP A 444 -14.99 12.96 -17.20
C ASP A 444 -13.57 12.49 -17.53
N ASP A 445 -12.63 12.69 -16.61
CA ASP A 445 -11.25 12.25 -16.75
C ASP A 445 -11.11 10.81 -16.22
N ALA A 446 -11.43 9.84 -17.08
CA ALA A 446 -11.47 8.44 -16.69
C ALA A 446 -10.06 7.82 -16.67
N SER A 447 -9.53 7.62 -15.46
CA SER A 447 -8.40 6.71 -15.25
C SER A 447 -8.77 5.29 -15.66
N ALA A 448 -7.81 4.56 -16.21
CA ALA A 448 -7.93 3.15 -16.57
C ALA A 448 -6.76 2.32 -16.01
N SER A 449 -6.11 2.78 -14.94
CA SER A 449 -5.05 2.04 -14.25
C SER A 449 -5.44 0.60 -13.93
N VAL A 450 -4.54 -0.35 -14.22
CA VAL A 450 -4.60 -1.72 -13.69
C VAL A 450 -4.47 -1.73 -12.16
N SER A 451 -4.76 -2.86 -11.53
CA SER A 451 -4.56 -3.07 -10.09
C SER A 451 -3.93 -4.44 -9.84
N GLY A 452 -3.56 -4.74 -8.59
CA GLY A 452 -3.13 -6.07 -8.18
C GLY A 452 -2.00 -6.66 -9.03
N ILE A 453 -0.97 -5.87 -9.37
CA ILE A 453 0.20 -6.37 -10.08
C ILE A 453 0.93 -7.35 -9.14
N VAL A 454 1.23 -8.54 -9.65
CA VAL A 454 2.03 -9.57 -8.96
C VAL A 454 3.08 -10.08 -9.93
N PHE A 455 4.34 -10.03 -9.53
CA PHE A 455 5.43 -10.73 -10.19
C PHE A 455 5.81 -11.95 -9.34
N VAL A 456 5.96 -13.10 -9.99
CA VAL A 456 6.55 -14.29 -9.39
C VAL A 456 7.80 -14.63 -10.17
N ASP A 457 8.94 -14.34 -9.55
CA ASP A 457 10.29 -14.68 -9.99
C ASP A 457 10.52 -16.20 -9.96
N GLN A 458 11.38 -16.76 -10.82
CA GLN A 458 11.46 -18.22 -11.09
C GLN A 458 12.82 -18.76 -11.59
N ASP A 459 13.81 -17.93 -11.94
CA ASP A 459 15.13 -18.41 -12.44
C ASP A 459 16.21 -18.59 -11.36
N LEU A 460 15.89 -18.25 -10.10
CA LEU A 460 16.56 -18.71 -8.87
C LEU A 460 17.97 -18.14 -8.58
N ASP A 461 18.55 -17.32 -9.46
CA ASP A 461 19.91 -16.77 -9.31
C ASP A 461 20.01 -15.54 -8.39
N ARG A 462 20.43 -14.36 -8.86
CA ARG A 462 20.65 -13.13 -8.06
C ARG A 462 20.82 -11.85 -8.89
N LEU A 463 20.86 -11.96 -10.21
CA LEU A 463 21.27 -10.88 -11.11
C LEU A 463 20.46 -10.84 -12.41
N ASP A 464 19.73 -11.90 -12.71
CA ASP A 464 18.73 -11.99 -13.76
C ASP A 464 17.31 -12.00 -13.17
N LEU A 465 16.31 -12.40 -13.96
CA LEU A 465 14.87 -12.36 -13.66
C LEU A 465 14.16 -13.28 -14.65
N GLY A 466 13.21 -14.09 -14.15
CA GLY A 466 12.43 -15.01 -14.97
C GLY A 466 11.10 -15.33 -14.32
N GLY A 467 10.06 -15.66 -15.09
CA GLY A 467 8.75 -16.02 -14.55
C GLY A 467 7.61 -15.21 -15.17
N ASN A 468 6.62 -14.81 -14.38
CA ASN A 468 5.38 -14.20 -14.91
C ASN A 468 4.96 -12.96 -14.10
N ILE A 469 4.72 -11.87 -14.82
CA ILE A 469 4.10 -10.63 -14.34
C ILE A 469 2.60 -10.71 -14.67
N SER A 470 1.74 -10.70 -13.65
CA SER A 470 0.29 -10.68 -13.80
C SER A 470 -0.34 -9.44 -13.17
N TRP A 471 -1.55 -9.06 -13.60
CA TRP A 471 -2.30 -7.91 -13.07
C TRP A 471 -3.81 -8.08 -13.23
N GLN A 472 -4.56 -7.41 -12.37
CA GLN A 472 -6.00 -7.23 -12.55
C GLN A 472 -6.25 -6.04 -13.50
N PRO A 473 -7.13 -6.16 -14.51
CA PRO A 473 -7.61 -5.02 -15.27
C PRO A 473 -8.24 -3.98 -14.34
N ALA A 474 -8.27 -2.72 -14.77
CA ALA A 474 -9.01 -1.66 -14.07
C ALA A 474 -10.44 -2.14 -13.75
N ASP A 475 -10.87 -1.97 -12.49
CA ASP A 475 -12.23 -2.33 -12.08
C ASP A 475 -13.22 -1.33 -12.66
N PHE A 476 -13.63 -1.60 -13.90
CA PHE A 476 -14.61 -0.84 -14.63
C PHE A 476 -16.00 -1.12 -14.03
N ASP A 477 -16.38 -0.31 -13.03
CA ASP A 477 -17.72 -0.33 -12.41
C ASP A 477 -18.79 -0.54 -13.49
N PHE A 478 -19.65 -1.54 -13.25
CA PHE A 478 -20.24 -2.36 -14.30
C PHE A 478 -21.34 -1.64 -15.11
N ASP A 479 -21.61 -0.37 -14.80
CA ASP A 479 -22.64 0.44 -15.43
C ASP A 479 -22.20 0.96 -16.83
N ALA A 480 -22.45 0.10 -17.82
CA ALA A 480 -22.64 0.45 -19.23
C ALA A 480 -21.38 0.73 -20.11
N GLY A 481 -20.37 -0.14 -20.06
CA GLY A 481 -19.66 -0.62 -21.26
C GLY A 481 -18.87 0.39 -22.13
N LEU A 482 -18.71 1.63 -21.68
CA LEU A 482 -17.97 2.71 -22.37
C LEU A 482 -16.49 2.80 -21.97
N SER A 483 -16.04 1.94 -21.05
CA SER A 483 -14.70 1.99 -20.43
C SER A 483 -13.76 0.92 -21.00
N ALA A 484 -14.25 -0.32 -21.16
CA ALA A 484 -13.51 -1.43 -21.77
C ALA A 484 -13.12 -1.19 -23.25
N GLY A 485 -13.69 -0.18 -23.91
CA GLY A 485 -13.30 0.28 -25.25
C GLY A 485 -12.31 1.45 -25.27
N ARG A 486 -11.84 1.95 -24.12
CA ARG A 486 -10.85 3.04 -24.02
C ARG A 486 -9.41 2.52 -24.00
N VAL A 487 -9.16 1.42 -23.27
CA VAL A 487 -7.89 0.67 -23.36
C VAL A 487 -7.88 -0.12 -24.67
N GLY A 488 -6.75 -0.11 -25.38
CA GLY A 488 -6.47 -0.93 -26.55
C GLY A 488 -5.40 -1.99 -26.27
N SER A 489 -4.42 -1.68 -25.43
CA SER A 489 -3.37 -2.61 -25.02
C SER A 489 -2.80 -2.32 -23.62
N TYR A 490 -2.09 -3.30 -23.06
CA TYR A 490 -1.22 -3.15 -21.90
C TYR A 490 0.25 -3.15 -22.35
N ASN A 491 1.08 -2.31 -21.73
CA ASN A 491 2.52 -2.28 -21.93
C ASN A 491 3.24 -2.51 -20.59
N VAL A 492 4.07 -3.56 -20.53
CA VAL A 492 4.82 -3.95 -19.33
C VAL A 492 6.29 -3.53 -19.47
N TYR A 493 6.86 -2.94 -18.43
CA TYR A 493 8.26 -2.48 -18.41
C TYR A 493 8.97 -2.86 -17.11
N LEU A 494 10.28 -3.06 -17.19
CA LEU A 494 11.19 -2.99 -16.04
C LEU A 494 11.79 -1.58 -15.96
N ALA A 495 11.87 -0.98 -14.77
CA ALA A 495 12.34 0.39 -14.56
C ALA A 495 13.20 0.53 -13.29
N PHE A 496 13.88 1.67 -13.17
CA PHE A 496 14.75 2.01 -12.02
C PHE A 496 13.99 2.64 -10.85
N ASP A 497 12.73 3.06 -11.06
CA ASP A 497 11.82 3.63 -10.07
C ASP A 497 10.35 3.44 -10.47
N GLU A 498 9.45 3.81 -9.57
CA GLU A 498 7.99 3.75 -9.70
C GLU A 498 7.41 4.68 -10.80
N VAL A 499 8.14 5.71 -11.25
CA VAL A 499 7.66 6.68 -12.25
C VAL A 499 8.10 6.35 -13.68
N GLY A 500 9.10 5.47 -13.85
CA GLY A 500 9.58 5.03 -15.15
C GLY A 500 10.90 5.65 -15.60
N ALA A 501 11.82 5.95 -14.70
CA ALA A 501 13.22 6.14 -15.10
C ALA A 501 13.76 4.84 -15.72
N GLY A 502 14.39 4.94 -16.89
CA GLY A 502 15.10 3.83 -17.52
C GLY A 502 14.23 2.69 -18.07
N ARG A 503 12.94 2.92 -18.37
CA ARG A 503 12.00 1.87 -18.81
C ARG A 503 12.57 0.99 -19.93
N SER A 504 12.51 -0.33 -19.73
CA SER A 504 12.80 -1.35 -20.75
C SER A 504 11.57 -2.24 -20.91
N GLN A 505 11.02 -2.34 -22.12
CA GLN A 505 9.78 -3.08 -22.34
C GLN A 505 10.00 -4.59 -22.18
N VAL A 506 9.09 -5.27 -21.49
CA VAL A 506 9.01 -6.72 -21.42
C VAL A 506 8.08 -7.19 -22.53
N GLY A 507 8.55 -8.09 -23.38
CA GLY A 507 7.76 -8.63 -24.50
C GLY A 507 7.30 -7.55 -25.50
N SER A 508 6.04 -7.66 -25.92
CA SER A 508 5.37 -6.72 -26.83
C SER A 508 4.06 -6.24 -26.21
N SER A 509 3.51 -5.13 -26.70
CA SER A 509 2.18 -4.64 -26.30
C SER A 509 1.12 -5.75 -26.41
N LEU A 510 0.38 -5.98 -25.33
CA LEU A 510 -0.63 -7.04 -25.22
C LEU A 510 -2.03 -6.47 -25.42
N GLU A 511 -2.87 -7.12 -26.23
CA GLU A 511 -4.26 -6.68 -26.43
C GLU A 511 -5.12 -6.80 -25.16
N VAL A 512 -6.22 -6.03 -25.07
CA VAL A 512 -7.15 -6.14 -23.93
C VAL A 512 -7.74 -7.55 -23.84
N GLY A 513 -7.60 -8.17 -22.67
CA GLY A 513 -8.00 -9.55 -22.37
C GLY A 513 -6.87 -10.39 -21.79
N TYR A 514 -5.63 -10.12 -22.21
CA TYR A 514 -4.42 -10.64 -21.57
C TYR A 514 -4.16 -9.90 -20.25
N GLN A 515 -3.75 -10.65 -19.23
CA GLN A 515 -3.57 -10.22 -17.83
C GLN A 515 -2.25 -10.74 -17.24
N GLU A 516 -1.38 -11.25 -18.10
CA GLU A 516 -0.10 -11.89 -17.78
C GLU A 516 0.92 -11.60 -18.88
N GLN A 517 2.20 -11.53 -18.50
CA GLN A 517 3.35 -11.35 -19.38
C GLN A 517 4.55 -12.10 -18.80
N ASP A 518 5.03 -13.10 -19.52
CA ASP A 518 6.24 -13.82 -19.13
C ASP A 518 7.47 -12.90 -19.21
N VAL A 519 8.33 -12.98 -18.18
CA VAL A 519 9.73 -12.56 -18.23
C VAL A 519 10.53 -13.80 -18.61
N LEU A 520 11.33 -13.70 -19.67
CA LEU A 520 12.23 -14.80 -20.06
C LEU A 520 13.29 -14.95 -18.96
N ALA A 521 13.50 -16.17 -18.46
CA ALA A 521 14.65 -16.47 -17.60
C ALA A 521 15.96 -15.96 -18.22
N GLU A 522 16.93 -15.60 -17.37
CA GLU A 522 18.18 -14.96 -17.77
C GLU A 522 17.92 -13.54 -18.36
N THR A 523 16.96 -12.78 -17.79
CA THR A 523 16.76 -11.34 -18.11
C THR A 523 17.44 -10.43 -17.07
N PRO A 524 18.54 -9.74 -17.39
CA PRO A 524 19.35 -9.07 -16.38
C PRO A 524 18.61 -8.01 -15.54
N LEU A 525 18.47 -8.26 -14.23
CA LEU A 525 17.95 -7.31 -13.23
C LEU A 525 18.67 -5.97 -13.32
N SER A 526 20.01 -6.00 -13.49
CA SER A 526 20.85 -4.82 -13.67
C SER A 526 20.65 -3.78 -12.55
N SER A 527 20.12 -2.59 -12.86
CA SER A 527 19.71 -1.56 -11.89
C SER A 527 18.20 -1.33 -11.88
N ARG A 528 17.41 -2.31 -12.36
CA ARG A 528 15.94 -2.28 -12.33
C ARG A 528 15.48 -2.68 -10.93
N THR A 529 14.44 -2.01 -10.47
CA THR A 529 13.90 -2.15 -9.10
C THR A 529 12.37 -2.19 -9.10
N HIS A 530 11.72 -1.96 -10.24
CA HIS A 530 10.26 -1.95 -10.39
C HIS A 530 9.80 -2.61 -11.68
N VAL A 531 8.70 -3.33 -11.60
CA VAL A 531 7.81 -3.65 -12.73
C VAL A 531 6.78 -2.53 -12.85
N LEU A 532 6.55 -2.05 -14.06
CA LEU A 532 5.53 -1.06 -14.37
C LEU A 532 4.55 -1.62 -15.40
N VAL A 533 3.25 -1.51 -15.13
CA VAL A 533 2.20 -1.82 -16.11
C VAL A 533 1.46 -0.53 -16.45
N TYR A 534 1.48 -0.18 -17.73
CA TYR A 534 0.76 0.95 -18.30
C TYR A 534 -0.44 0.44 -19.11
N THR A 535 -1.56 1.17 -19.05
CA THR A 535 -2.60 1.05 -20.08
C THR A 535 -2.31 1.97 -21.25
N ALA A 536 -2.61 1.51 -22.46
CA ALA A 536 -2.51 2.31 -23.67
C ALA A 536 -3.82 2.27 -24.46
N SER A 537 -4.24 3.44 -24.92
CA SER A 537 -5.41 3.62 -25.79
C SER A 537 -4.98 3.66 -27.26
N THR A 538 -5.94 3.76 -28.17
CA THR A 538 -5.66 4.04 -29.60
C THR A 538 -5.12 5.45 -29.87
N LEU A 539 -4.99 6.29 -28.82
CA LEU A 539 -4.54 7.68 -28.91
C LEU A 539 -3.19 7.92 -28.21
N VAL A 540 -2.98 7.33 -27.02
CA VAL A 540 -1.81 7.55 -26.16
C VAL A 540 -1.66 6.44 -25.10
N GLU A 541 -0.43 6.23 -24.62
CA GLU A 541 -0.13 5.50 -23.39
C GLU A 541 -0.39 6.38 -22.16
N GLN A 542 -0.85 5.78 -21.05
CA GLN A 542 -1.02 6.46 -19.78
C GLN A 542 0.29 7.08 -19.27
N THR A 543 0.27 8.29 -18.73
CA THR A 543 1.50 8.98 -18.27
C THR A 543 1.97 8.56 -16.87
N THR A 544 1.10 7.96 -16.06
CA THR A 544 1.44 7.38 -14.74
C THR A 544 1.13 5.89 -14.75
N PRO A 545 2.12 5.00 -14.53
CA PRO A 545 1.89 3.55 -14.45
C PRO A 545 1.19 3.17 -13.15
N VAL A 546 0.88 1.87 -13.02
CA VAL A 546 0.90 1.23 -11.70
C VAL A 546 2.20 0.43 -11.59
N ALA A 547 2.84 0.53 -10.42
CA ALA A 547 4.18 0.01 -10.16
C ALA A 547 4.14 -1.09 -9.09
N LEU A 548 5.05 -2.05 -9.21
CA LEU A 548 5.35 -3.08 -8.21
C LEU A 548 6.88 -3.11 -8.02
N PRO A 549 7.41 -2.95 -6.79
CA PRO A 549 8.83 -3.19 -6.52
C PRO A 549 9.22 -4.64 -6.87
N LEU A 550 10.36 -4.80 -7.55
CA LEU A 550 10.95 -6.11 -7.84
C LEU A 550 11.56 -6.70 -6.56
N VAL A 551 11.34 -8.00 -6.37
CA VAL A 551 12.03 -8.83 -5.39
C VAL A 551 12.60 -10.02 -6.16
N ASP A 552 13.93 -10.07 -6.27
CA ASP A 552 14.69 -11.21 -6.84
C ASP A 552 14.79 -12.30 -5.78
N THR A 553 14.52 -13.55 -6.17
CA THR A 553 14.32 -14.70 -5.27
C THR A 553 15.49 -15.69 -5.34
N ASN A 554 16.67 -15.22 -4.94
CA ASN A 554 17.86 -16.06 -4.81
C ASN A 554 17.59 -17.33 -3.97
N SER A 555 17.61 -18.48 -4.65
CA SER A 555 17.34 -19.79 -4.07
C SER A 555 18.63 -20.62 -3.98
N SER A 556 19.75 -19.99 -3.61
CA SER A 556 21.04 -20.66 -3.50
C SER A 556 21.18 -21.50 -2.23
N VAL A 557 21.80 -22.68 -2.35
CA VAL A 557 22.14 -23.55 -1.21
C VAL A 557 23.37 -23.02 -0.47
N SER A 558 23.41 -23.21 0.84
CA SER A 558 24.53 -22.76 1.68
C SER A 558 25.10 -23.90 2.56
N ASN A 559 26.21 -23.66 3.24
CA ASN A 559 26.85 -24.60 4.17
C ASN A 559 27.05 -26.03 3.60
N ILE A 560 27.58 -26.11 2.37
CA ILE A 560 27.87 -27.41 1.73
C ILE A 560 29.01 -28.10 2.50
N ASP A 561 28.75 -29.30 3.01
CA ASP A 561 29.71 -30.12 3.75
C ASP A 561 29.75 -31.56 3.18
N PHE A 562 30.94 -32.16 3.19
CA PHE A 562 31.17 -33.54 2.78
C PHE A 562 32.29 -34.15 3.64
N PRO A 563 31.95 -34.73 4.81
CA PRO A 563 32.90 -35.52 5.57
C PRO A 563 33.11 -36.87 4.86
N ASP A 564 34.32 -37.06 4.34
CA ASP A 564 34.76 -38.28 3.67
C ASP A 564 35.24 -39.33 4.67
N PHE A 565 34.84 -40.60 4.49
CA PHE A 565 35.01 -41.67 5.47
C PHE A 565 35.52 -43.01 4.92
N ASP A 566 35.75 -43.19 3.61
CA ASP A 566 36.08 -44.51 3.06
C ASP A 566 37.52 -44.99 3.31
N LEU A 567 38.42 -44.07 3.69
CA LEU A 567 39.83 -44.28 4.04
C LEU A 567 40.78 -44.59 2.85
N ASP A 568 40.29 -44.63 1.61
CA ASP A 568 41.08 -44.98 0.43
C ASP A 568 41.31 -43.76 -0.48
N ALA A 569 42.58 -43.34 -0.64
CA ALA A 569 42.97 -42.03 -1.18
C ALA A 569 42.73 -41.77 -2.69
N THR A 570 41.82 -42.52 -3.31
CA THR A 570 41.37 -42.37 -4.70
C THR A 570 39.85 -42.39 -4.85
N ASP A 571 39.14 -42.76 -3.80
CA ASP A 571 37.71 -43.02 -3.78
C ASP A 571 37.03 -41.87 -3.00
N LEU A 572 35.71 -41.91 -2.83
CA LEU A 572 34.96 -40.95 -2.00
C LEU A 572 33.76 -41.65 -1.37
N GLY A 573 33.62 -41.57 -0.04
CA GLY A 573 32.57 -42.25 0.70
C GLY A 573 32.12 -41.45 1.92
N GLY A 574 31.17 -40.54 1.70
CA GLY A 574 30.62 -39.65 2.74
C GLY A 574 29.14 -39.36 2.52
N VAL A 575 28.59 -38.45 3.33
CA VAL A 575 27.26 -37.88 3.12
C VAL A 575 27.42 -36.42 2.72
N LEU A 576 27.00 -36.07 1.50
CA LEU A 576 26.92 -34.67 1.08
C LEU A 576 25.72 -34.02 1.76
N ALA A 577 25.97 -32.95 2.50
CA ALA A 577 24.96 -32.16 3.19
C ALA A 577 25.04 -30.69 2.74
N TRP A 578 23.92 -29.99 2.81
CA TRP A 578 23.82 -28.54 2.62
C TRP A 578 22.61 -28.01 3.39
N THR A 579 22.63 -26.72 3.69
CA THR A 579 21.45 -25.99 4.13
C THR A 579 20.62 -25.62 2.89
N THR A 580 19.32 -25.95 2.92
CA THR A 580 18.37 -25.53 1.89
C THR A 580 18.26 -24.01 1.82
N PRO A 581 17.85 -23.43 0.68
CA PRO A 581 17.59 -21.99 0.61
C PRO A 581 16.45 -21.59 1.55
N ALA A 582 16.37 -20.30 1.90
CA ALA A 582 15.24 -19.77 2.68
C ALA A 582 13.94 -19.92 1.88
N GLU A 583 13.93 -19.44 0.64
CA GLU A 583 12.87 -19.67 -0.33
C GLU A 583 13.15 -20.97 -1.12
N PHE A 584 12.50 -22.06 -0.71
CA PHE A 584 12.61 -23.35 -1.39
C PHE A 584 11.34 -23.71 -2.20
N GLY A 585 10.29 -22.88 -2.16
CA GLY A 585 8.99 -23.17 -2.79
C GLY A 585 9.02 -23.35 -4.30
N GLN A 586 10.08 -22.86 -4.96
CA GLN A 586 10.31 -22.93 -6.40
C GLN A 586 11.32 -24.02 -6.80
N VAL A 587 12.07 -24.57 -5.82
CA VAL A 587 13.17 -25.51 -6.08
C VAL A 587 12.64 -26.92 -6.34
N VAL A 588 12.45 -27.26 -7.61
CA VAL A 588 11.91 -28.57 -8.03
C VAL A 588 12.87 -29.74 -7.83
N SER A 589 14.19 -29.50 -7.87
CA SER A 589 15.24 -30.50 -7.68
C SER A 589 16.61 -29.86 -7.44
N TYR A 590 17.47 -30.53 -6.67
CA TYR A 590 18.90 -30.20 -6.56
C TYR A 590 19.72 -31.10 -7.48
N GLU A 591 20.57 -30.51 -8.31
CA GLU A 591 21.52 -31.25 -9.16
C GLU A 591 22.94 -31.16 -8.59
N VAL A 592 23.65 -32.30 -8.55
CA VAL A 592 24.96 -32.43 -7.88
C VAL A 592 25.99 -32.93 -8.89
N TYR A 593 27.10 -32.21 -9.01
CA TYR A 593 28.14 -32.46 -10.03
C TYR A 593 29.53 -32.58 -9.42
N PHE A 594 30.35 -33.47 -9.99
CA PHE A 594 31.80 -33.46 -9.76
C PHE A 594 32.47 -32.45 -10.69
N ALA A 595 33.15 -31.46 -10.11
CA ALA A 595 33.93 -30.46 -10.84
C ALA A 595 35.43 -30.73 -10.72
N SER A 596 36.19 -30.51 -11.80
CA SER A 596 37.66 -30.63 -11.81
C SER A 596 38.39 -29.40 -11.26
N GLY A 597 37.64 -28.35 -10.92
CA GLY A 597 38.11 -27.08 -10.38
C GLY A 597 36.98 -26.05 -10.37
N LEU A 598 37.20 -24.94 -9.67
CA LEU A 598 36.32 -23.77 -9.64
C LEU A 598 37.01 -22.61 -10.37
N VAL A 599 36.26 -21.83 -11.15
CA VAL A 599 36.77 -20.60 -11.77
C VAL A 599 36.13 -19.41 -11.07
N LEU A 600 36.92 -18.67 -10.32
CA LEU A 600 36.52 -17.37 -9.82
C LEU A 600 36.55 -16.36 -10.98
N VAL A 601 35.38 -15.87 -11.38
CA VAL A 601 35.22 -14.76 -12.32
C VAL A 601 34.58 -13.62 -11.53
N ASP A 602 35.23 -12.46 -11.50
CA ASP A 602 34.75 -11.23 -10.85
C ASP A 602 34.23 -11.39 -9.40
N ASN A 603 34.87 -12.31 -8.66
CA ASN A 603 34.62 -12.69 -7.27
C ASN A 603 33.35 -13.54 -7.03
N GLU A 604 32.71 -14.04 -8.10
CA GLU A 604 31.71 -15.11 -8.05
C GLU A 604 32.29 -16.45 -8.54
N THR A 605 31.69 -17.56 -8.08
CA THR A 605 32.29 -18.90 -8.18
C THR A 605 31.60 -19.73 -9.24
N TYR A 606 32.05 -19.60 -10.49
CA TYR A 606 31.48 -20.35 -11.60
C TYR A 606 32.12 -21.73 -11.73
N LEU A 607 31.29 -22.71 -12.10
CA LEU A 607 31.79 -24.00 -12.60
C LEU A 607 32.62 -23.75 -13.87
N CYS A 608 33.70 -24.51 -14.05
CA CYS A 608 34.35 -24.61 -15.35
C CYS A 608 33.27 -24.92 -16.41
N PRO A 609 33.15 -24.15 -17.51
CA PRO A 609 32.22 -24.52 -18.57
C PRO A 609 32.58 -25.92 -19.04
N ALA A 610 31.60 -26.84 -18.97
CA ALA A 610 31.82 -28.25 -19.25
C ALA A 610 32.55 -28.38 -20.58
N SER A 611 33.77 -28.92 -20.55
CA SER A 611 34.66 -28.88 -21.72
C SER A 611 33.99 -29.66 -22.84
N GLU A 612 33.42 -28.94 -23.82
CA GLU A 612 32.60 -29.49 -24.89
C GLU A 612 33.32 -30.70 -25.47
N SER A 613 32.80 -31.90 -25.16
CA SER A 613 33.59 -33.12 -25.28
C SER A 613 33.71 -33.42 -26.76
N GLN A 614 34.81 -32.95 -27.38
CA GLN A 614 35.00 -33.06 -28.81
C GLN A 614 34.81 -34.52 -29.22
N GLU A 615 33.68 -34.77 -29.89
CA GLU A 615 33.28 -36.09 -30.36
C GLU A 615 34.24 -36.43 -31.49
N THR A 616 35.39 -36.98 -31.09
CA THR A 616 36.56 -37.20 -31.94
C THR A 616 36.21 -38.31 -32.92
N THR A 617 35.62 -37.86 -34.03
CA THR A 617 35.04 -38.72 -35.05
C THR A 617 36.12 -39.70 -35.50
N PRO A 618 35.93 -41.01 -35.30
CA PRO A 618 37.03 -41.96 -35.42
C PRO A 618 37.60 -41.91 -36.84
N ALA A 619 38.90 -41.60 -36.93
CA ALA A 619 39.57 -41.43 -38.22
C ALA A 619 39.38 -42.69 -39.08
N PRO A 620 39.03 -42.56 -40.37
CA PRO A 620 38.84 -43.71 -41.23
C PRO A 620 40.16 -44.48 -41.36
N MET A 621 40.09 -45.80 -41.13
CA MET A 621 41.23 -46.70 -41.36
C MET A 621 41.45 -46.92 -42.86
N GLU A 622 42.63 -46.54 -43.35
CA GLU A 622 43.28 -47.10 -44.55
C GLU A 622 44.53 -47.90 -44.14
#